data_AF-H4FB27-F1
#
_entry.id   AF-H4FB27-F1
#
_cell.length_a   1.000
_cell.length_b   1.000
_cell.length_c   1.000
_cell.angle_alpha   90.00
_cell.angle_beta   90.00
_cell.angle_gamma   90.00
#
_symmetry.space_group_name_H-M   'P 1'
#
loop_
_entity.id
_entity.type
_entity.pdbx_description
1 polymer ?
#
loop_
_entity_poly.entity_id
_entity_poly.type
_entity_poly.pdbx_seq_one_letter_code
_entity_poly.pdbx_strand_id
1 'polypeptide(L)'
;MPLAAAYTASKQAIEGFTGSLAHELGHFNIRAKLVEPGYAPTTQFAQNTSVPVEDLIPEDYAAFAAPIFDAFAQPTLTTREIDVAEAVWRAVNDSTGNLRFPAGPDAVALSRAA
;
A
#
# COMPACT_ATOMS: atom_id res chain seq x y z
N MET A 1 -5.02 1.08 8.36
CA MET A 1 -4.40 -0.07 9.06
C MET A 1 -4.17 0.32 10.52
N PRO A 2 -4.70 -0.42 11.50
CA PRO A 2 -4.39 -0.19 12.92
C PRO A 2 -2.89 -0.31 13.19
N LEU A 3 -2.40 0.30 14.28
CA LEU A 3 -0.99 0.27 14.72
C LEU A 3 0.04 0.88 13.76
N ALA A 4 -0.40 1.40 12.60
CA ALA A 4 0.45 2.04 11.60
C ALA A 4 -0.10 3.43 11.20
N ALA A 5 -0.56 4.22 12.17
CA ALA A 5 -1.29 5.47 11.91
C ALA A 5 -0.47 6.50 11.11
N ALA A 6 0.76 6.79 11.55
CA ALA A 6 1.64 7.76 10.87
C ALA A 6 2.00 7.28 9.45
N TYR A 7 2.33 5.99 9.30
CA TYR A 7 2.56 5.36 8.00
C TYR A 7 1.33 5.49 7.09
N THR A 8 0.14 5.12 7.59
CA THR A 8 -1.13 5.22 6.85
C THR A 8 -1.40 6.66 6.42
N ALA A 9 -1.23 7.63 7.31
CA ALA A 9 -1.41 9.05 6.99
C ALA A 9 -0.45 9.49 5.87
N SER A 10 0.84 9.10 5.95
CA SER A 10 1.81 9.42 4.90
C SER A 10 1.45 8.80 3.55
N LYS A 11 0.96 7.56 3.53
CA LYS A 11 0.56 6.88 2.29
C LYS A 11 -0.72 7.47 1.71
N GLN A 12 -1.67 7.86 2.56
CA GLN A 12 -2.87 8.58 2.15
C GLN A 12 -2.53 9.98 1.59
N ALA A 13 -1.47 10.64 2.07
CA ALA A 13 -1.03 11.91 1.48
C ALA A 13 -0.55 11.73 0.03
N ILE A 14 0.10 10.61 -0.29
CA ILE A 14 0.52 10.29 -1.66
C ILE A 14 -0.70 10.14 -2.58
N GLU A 15 -1.79 9.52 -2.12
CA GLU A 15 -3.06 9.41 -2.87
C GLU A 15 -3.58 10.77 -3.35
N GLY A 16 -3.75 11.71 -2.40
CA GLY A 16 -4.27 13.04 -2.69
C GLY A 16 -3.29 13.88 -3.53
N PHE A 17 -2.00 13.75 -3.25
CA PHE A 17 -0.95 14.41 -4.01
C PHE A 17 -0.94 13.94 -5.47
N THR A 18 -0.94 12.63 -5.72
CA THR A 18 -0.94 12.08 -7.08
C THR A 18 -2.21 12.45 -7.85
N GLY A 19 -3.37 12.51 -7.19
CA GLY A 19 -4.62 12.99 -7.82
C GLY A 19 -4.52 14.44 -8.29
N SER A 20 -4.02 15.34 -7.43
CA SER A 20 -3.83 16.75 -7.78
C SER A 20 -2.80 16.91 -8.90
N LEU A 21 -1.66 16.22 -8.77
CA LEU A 21 -0.58 16.26 -9.76
C LEU A 21 -1.05 15.75 -11.13
N ALA A 22 -1.86 14.68 -11.18
CA ALA A 22 -2.41 14.16 -12.43
C ALA A 22 -3.30 15.19 -13.16
N HIS A 23 -4.07 15.99 -12.42
CA HIS A 23 -4.87 17.07 -12.99
C HIS A 23 -4.01 18.22 -13.53
N GLU A 24 -3.03 18.68 -12.73
CA GLU A 24 -2.15 19.80 -13.13
C GLU A 24 -1.28 19.43 -14.34
N LEU A 25 -0.65 18.25 -14.30
CA LEU A 25 0.26 17.80 -15.35
C LEU A 25 -0.44 17.37 -16.64
N GLY A 26 -1.74 17.04 -16.56
CA GLY A 26 -2.56 16.73 -17.73
C GLY A 26 -2.57 17.86 -18.77
N HIS A 27 -2.47 19.13 -18.33
CA HIS A 27 -2.33 20.28 -19.23
C HIS A 27 -1.11 20.17 -20.17
N PHE A 28 -0.02 19.59 -19.67
CA PHE A 28 1.25 19.42 -20.40
C PHE A 28 1.35 18.06 -21.10
N ASN A 29 0.26 17.29 -21.17
CA ASN A 29 0.25 15.92 -21.68
C ASN A 29 1.22 14.98 -20.91
N ILE A 30 1.42 15.25 -19.62
CA ILE A 30 2.19 14.41 -18.70
C ILE A 30 1.21 13.67 -17.79
N ARG A 31 1.40 12.36 -17.63
CA ARG A 31 0.49 11.49 -16.87
C ARG A 31 1.14 11.08 -15.55
N ALA A 32 0.47 11.36 -14.43
CA ALA A 32 0.79 10.80 -13.13
C ALA A 32 -0.22 9.69 -12.79
N LYS A 33 0.26 8.56 -12.28
CA LYS A 33 -0.55 7.39 -11.92
C LYS A 33 -0.02 6.77 -10.65
N LEU A 34 -0.90 6.09 -9.92
CA LEU A 34 -0.60 5.48 -8.64
C LEU A 34 -0.64 3.96 -8.74
N VAL A 35 0.48 3.33 -8.38
CA VAL A 35 0.54 1.88 -8.16
C VAL A 35 0.45 1.65 -6.66
N GLU A 36 -0.47 0.79 -6.24
CA GLU A 36 -0.83 0.58 -4.83
C GLU A 36 -0.53 -0.89 -4.43
N PRO A 37 0.72 -1.21 -4.02
CA PRO A 37 1.06 -2.55 -3.55
C PRO A 37 0.34 -2.92 -2.26
N GLY A 38 -0.02 -4.19 -2.14
CA GLY A 38 -0.46 -4.79 -0.89
C GLY A 38 0.69 -5.27 -0.01
N TYR A 39 0.38 -6.18 0.91
CA TYR A 39 1.34 -6.78 1.83
C TYR A 39 2.23 -7.80 1.11
N ALA A 40 3.51 -7.49 0.95
CA ALA A 40 4.51 -8.32 0.27
C ALA A 40 5.57 -8.89 1.23
N PRO A 41 5.25 -9.98 1.96
CA PRO A 41 6.12 -10.54 3.00
C PRO A 41 7.42 -11.17 2.48
N THR A 42 7.53 -11.41 1.17
CA THR A 42 8.76 -11.90 0.51
C THR A 42 9.83 -10.83 0.38
N THR A 43 9.48 -9.56 0.57
CA THR A 43 10.41 -8.43 0.56
C THR A 43 10.99 -8.17 1.95
N GLN A 44 12.06 -7.37 2.02
CA GLN A 44 12.65 -6.93 3.29
C GLN A 44 11.92 -5.71 3.91
N PHE A 45 10.70 -5.39 3.50
CA PHE A 45 9.99 -4.19 3.97
C PHE A 45 9.91 -4.13 5.51
N ALA A 46 9.56 -5.24 6.15
CA ALA A 46 9.47 -5.32 7.61
C ALA A 46 10.84 -5.25 8.33
N GLN A 47 11.95 -5.40 7.59
CA GLN A 47 13.32 -5.32 8.13
C GLN A 47 13.91 -3.90 8.02
N ASN A 48 13.21 -2.97 7.36
CA ASN A 48 13.68 -1.60 7.17
C ASN A 48 13.40 -0.69 8.38
N THR A 49 13.03 -1.23 9.54
CA THR A 49 12.85 -0.48 10.79
C THR A 49 14.00 -0.76 11.76
N SER A 50 14.51 0.29 12.40
CA SER A 50 15.59 0.17 13.38
C SER A 50 15.13 -0.37 14.75
N VAL A 51 13.81 -0.53 14.93
CA VAL A 51 13.18 -1.00 16.17
C VAL A 51 12.11 -2.03 15.79
N PRO A 52 12.01 -3.17 16.50
CA PRO A 52 10.90 -4.10 16.36
C PRO A 52 9.57 -3.40 16.63
N VAL A 53 8.55 -3.65 15.80
CA VAL A 53 7.25 -2.98 15.94
C VAL A 53 6.55 -3.36 17.26
N GLU A 54 6.75 -4.59 17.72
CA GLU A 54 6.28 -5.09 19.01
C GLU A 54 6.82 -4.29 20.22
N ASP A 55 8.07 -3.82 20.15
CA ASP A 55 8.67 -2.99 21.20
C ASP A 55 8.08 -1.56 21.24
N LEU A 56 7.35 -1.15 20.20
CA LEU A 56 6.68 0.14 20.12
C LEU A 56 5.26 0.11 20.70
N ILE A 57 4.76 -1.05 21.12
CA ILE A 57 3.40 -1.21 21.63
C ILE A 57 3.41 -1.10 23.16
N PRO A 58 2.72 -0.09 23.75
CA PRO A 58 2.55 -0.01 25.20
C PRO A 58 1.81 -1.24 25.75
N GLU A 59 2.11 -1.64 26.99
CA GLU A 59 1.47 -2.79 27.65
C GLU A 59 -0.06 -2.70 27.65
N ASP A 60 -0.61 -1.49 27.89
CA ASP A 60 -2.05 -1.22 27.86
C ASP A 60 -2.71 -1.56 26.50
N TYR A 61 -1.93 -1.56 25.42
CA TYR A 61 -2.38 -1.88 24.07
C TYR A 61 -2.09 -3.33 23.65
N ALA A 62 -1.36 -4.11 24.47
CA ALA A 62 -0.91 -5.45 24.09
C ALA A 62 -2.08 -6.38 23.71
N ALA A 63 -3.15 -6.39 24.51
CA ALA A 63 -4.34 -7.21 24.23
C ALA A 63 -5.09 -6.80 22.96
N PHE A 64 -5.03 -5.51 22.59
CA PHE A 64 -5.58 -5.01 21.34
C PHE A 64 -4.69 -5.36 20.14
N ALA A 65 -3.37 -5.30 20.32
CA ALA A 65 -2.40 -5.49 19.25
C ALA A 65 -2.16 -6.96 18.90
N ALA A 66 -2.16 -7.87 19.88
CA ALA A 66 -1.90 -9.30 19.69
C ALA A 66 -2.71 -9.94 18.55
N PRO A 67 -4.07 -9.88 18.53
CA PRO A 67 -4.85 -10.51 17.46
C PRO A 67 -4.61 -9.88 16.08
N ILE A 68 -4.15 -8.63 16.02
CA ILE A 68 -3.81 -7.95 14.76
C ILE A 68 -2.52 -8.53 14.20
N PHE A 69 -1.48 -8.66 15.04
CA PHE A 69 -0.21 -9.28 14.62
C PHE A 69 -0.39 -10.74 14.19
N ASP A 70 -1.20 -11.51 14.91
CA ASP A 70 -1.53 -12.89 14.53
C ASP A 70 -2.15 -12.97 13.14
N ALA A 71 -3.08 -12.05 12.82
CA ALA A 71 -3.69 -11.97 11.49
C ALA A 71 -2.67 -11.61 10.39
N PHE A 72 -1.69 -10.74 10.68
CA PHE A 72 -0.62 -10.39 9.74
C PHE A 72 0.43 -11.49 9.56
N ALA A 73 0.61 -12.37 10.54
CA ALA A 73 1.50 -13.52 10.44
C ALA A 73 0.96 -14.62 9.51
N GLN A 74 -0.38 -14.68 9.32
CA GLN A 74 -1.05 -15.70 8.52
C GLN A 74 -2.04 -15.09 7.51
N PRO A 75 -1.57 -14.25 6.56
CA PRO A 75 -2.45 -13.61 5.59
C PRO A 75 -3.01 -14.62 4.59
N THR A 76 -4.29 -14.50 4.25
CA THR A 76 -4.94 -15.34 3.22
C THR A 76 -4.60 -14.92 1.80
N LEU A 77 -4.30 -13.64 1.59
CA LEU A 77 -3.87 -13.06 0.33
C LEU A 77 -2.64 -12.18 0.59
N THR A 78 -1.67 -12.25 -0.32
CA THR A 78 -0.44 -11.44 -0.27
C THR A 78 -0.07 -10.97 -1.65
N THR A 79 0.68 -9.88 -1.70
CA THR A 79 1.28 -9.33 -2.90
C THR A 79 2.66 -9.97 -3.12
N ARG A 80 3.00 -10.29 -4.37
CA ARG A 80 4.36 -10.64 -4.78
C ARG A 80 4.98 -9.51 -5.60
N GLU A 81 6.30 -9.50 -5.70
CA GLU A 81 7.05 -8.50 -6.45
C GLU A 81 6.63 -8.45 -7.93
N ILE A 82 6.34 -9.62 -8.51
CA ILE A 82 5.88 -9.73 -9.89
C ILE A 82 4.52 -9.05 -10.10
N ASP A 83 3.64 -9.06 -9.10
CA ASP A 83 2.32 -8.44 -9.22
C ASP A 83 2.46 -6.90 -9.26
N VAL A 84 3.44 -6.36 -8.54
CA VAL A 84 3.80 -4.92 -8.59
C VAL A 84 4.44 -4.56 -9.92
N ALA A 85 5.38 -5.37 -10.41
CA ALA A 85 6.00 -5.15 -11.71
C ALA A 85 4.95 -5.15 -12.85
N GLU A 86 3.98 -6.06 -12.79
CA GLU A 86 2.89 -6.12 -13.75
C GLU A 86 1.96 -4.90 -13.64
N ALA A 87 1.63 -4.46 -12.42
CA ALA A 87 0.82 -3.26 -12.22
C ALA A 87 1.50 -2.00 -12.77
N VAL A 88 2.83 -1.86 -12.58
CA VAL A 88 3.62 -0.78 -13.19
C VAL A 88 3.55 -0.85 -14.72
N TRP A 89 3.75 -2.03 -15.30
CA TRP A 89 3.65 -2.22 -16.75
C TRP A 89 2.26 -1.82 -17.28
N ARG A 90 1.19 -2.23 -16.60
CA ARG A 90 -0.19 -1.84 -16.95
C ARG A 90 -0.40 -0.34 -16.82
N ALA A 91 0.08 0.30 -15.75
CA ALA A 91 -0.06 1.74 -15.53
C ALA A 91 0.58 2.56 -16.65
N VAL A 92 1.79 2.19 -17.07
CA VAL A 92 2.54 2.86 -18.15
C VAL A 92 1.82 2.75 -19.49
N ASN A 93 1.28 1.57 -19.80
CA ASN A 93 0.64 1.27 -21.09
C ASN A 93 -0.85 1.68 -21.13
N ASP A 94 -1.45 1.99 -19.99
CA ASP A 94 -2.85 2.40 -19.96
C ASP A 94 -3.07 3.79 -20.59
N SER A 95 -3.98 3.84 -21.56
CA SER A 95 -4.44 5.06 -22.24
C SER A 95 -5.85 5.49 -21.83
N THR A 96 -6.52 4.75 -20.94
CA THR A 96 -7.91 5.01 -20.53
C THR A 96 -8.05 6.15 -19.52
N GLY A 97 -6.93 6.62 -18.96
CA GLY A 97 -6.92 7.65 -17.92
C GLY A 97 -7.18 7.08 -16.52
N ASN A 98 -7.10 5.76 -16.36
CA ASN A 98 -7.18 5.15 -15.03
C ASN A 98 -6.04 5.68 -14.14
N LEU A 99 -6.39 6.13 -12.95
CA LEU A 99 -5.44 6.76 -12.02
C LEU A 99 -4.75 5.74 -11.11
N ARG A 100 -5.48 4.69 -10.69
CA ARG A 100 -5.07 3.78 -9.61
C ARG A 100 -4.93 2.34 -10.07
N PHE A 101 -3.84 1.71 -9.67
CA PHE A 101 -3.47 0.36 -10.07
C PHE A 101 -3.11 -0.45 -8.80
N PRO A 102 -4.12 -1.04 -8.13
CA PRO A 102 -3.86 -1.96 -7.02
C PRO A 102 -3.06 -3.16 -7.50
N ALA A 103 -1.99 -3.48 -6.77
CA ALA A 103 -1.03 -4.50 -7.14
C ALA A 103 -0.98 -5.61 -6.11
N GLY A 104 -1.32 -6.83 -6.56
CA GLY A 104 -1.42 -8.02 -5.73
C GLY A 104 -2.86 -8.38 -5.34
N PRO A 105 -3.16 -9.68 -5.10
CA PRO A 105 -4.48 -10.16 -4.75
C PRO A 105 -5.16 -9.44 -3.57
N ASP A 106 -4.41 -9.14 -2.51
CA ASP A 106 -4.91 -8.47 -1.31
C ASP A 106 -5.21 -6.99 -1.56
N ALA A 107 -4.34 -6.26 -2.28
CA ALA A 107 -4.61 -4.88 -2.66
C ALA A 107 -5.83 -4.76 -3.58
N VAL A 108 -5.97 -5.68 -4.54
CA VAL A 108 -7.14 -5.72 -5.44
C VAL A 108 -8.42 -6.03 -4.65
N ALA A 109 -8.37 -6.96 -3.70
CA ALA A 109 -9.51 -7.25 -2.83
C ALA A 109 -9.91 -6.03 -1.99
N LEU A 110 -8.92 -5.34 -1.40
CA LEU A 110 -9.15 -4.14 -0.59
C LEU A 110 -9.73 -2.99 -1.43
N SER A 111 -9.19 -2.73 -2.61
CA SER A 111 -9.66 -1.68 -3.52
C SER A 111 -11.11 -1.88 -3.96
N ARG A 112 -11.59 -3.13 -4.04
CA ARG A 112 -12.98 -3.45 -4.40
C ARG A 112 -13.95 -3.36 -3.22
N ALA A 113 -13.43 -3.36 -2.00
CA ALA A 113 -14.23 -3.30 -0.78
C ALA A 113 -14.43 -1.86 -0.26
N ALA A 114 -13.65 -0.90 -0.77
CA ALA A 114 -13.76 0.53 -0.50
C ALA A 114 -14.78 1.20 -1.44
#